data_AF-A0A9E5X9M5-F1
#
_entry.id   AF-A0A9E5X9M5-F1
#
_cell.length_a   1.000
_cell.length_b   1.000
_cell.length_c   1.000
_cell.angle_alpha   90.00
_cell.angle_beta   90.00
_cell.angle_gamma   90.00
#
_symmetry.space_group_name_H-M   'P 1'
#
loop_
_entity.id
_entity.type
_entity.pdbx_description
1 polymer ?
#
loop_
_entity_poly.entity_id
_entity_poly.type
_entity_poly.pdbx_seq_one_letter_code
_entity_poly.pdbx_strand_id
1 'polypeptide(L)'
;VATRLAAYGTVTRLFGTDRYKTAAAISAATFTSPTPTVYIATGADFPDGLAGVSAAAHNGAPLLLVTPDFIPAATATELTRLQPDNIIIVGGPNAVGTTVATRLAKIPILSTSVAGRLPRS
;
A
#
# COMPACT_ATOMS: atom_id res chain seq x y z
N VAL A 1 -24.82 -10.64 -10.86
CA VAL A 1 -24.23 -9.38 -11.38
C VAL A 1 -23.10 -9.66 -12.38
N ALA A 2 -22.05 -10.41 -12.03
CA ALA A 2 -20.94 -10.75 -12.96
C ALA A 2 -21.41 -11.39 -14.29
N THR A 3 -22.34 -12.35 -14.25
CA THR A 3 -22.91 -13.00 -15.45
C THR A 3 -23.66 -12.02 -16.37
N ARG A 4 -24.22 -10.93 -15.82
CA ARG A 4 -24.90 -9.91 -16.61
C ARG A 4 -23.93 -8.89 -17.23
N LEU A 5 -22.76 -8.71 -16.62
CA LEU A 5 -21.71 -7.80 -17.09
C LEU A 5 -20.83 -8.44 -18.17
N ALA A 6 -20.72 -9.77 -18.21
CA ALA A 6 -19.96 -10.51 -19.21
C ALA A 6 -20.45 -10.28 -20.66
N ALA A 7 -21.71 -9.86 -20.83
CA ALA A 7 -22.25 -9.46 -22.13
C ALA A 7 -21.63 -8.17 -22.69
N TYR A 8 -20.94 -7.39 -21.86
CA TYR A 8 -20.37 -6.07 -22.21
C TYR A 8 -18.83 -6.04 -22.18
N GLY A 9 -18.17 -7.13 -21.81
CA GLY A 9 -16.71 -7.23 -21.78
C GLY A 9 -16.19 -8.31 -20.82
N THR A 10 -14.86 -8.48 -20.79
CA THR A 10 -14.20 -9.40 -19.87
C THR A 10 -14.29 -8.86 -18.44
N VAL A 11 -14.87 -9.66 -17.54
CA VAL A 11 -15.00 -9.32 -16.13
C VAL A 11 -14.01 -10.14 -15.31
N THR A 12 -13.03 -9.47 -14.73
CA THR A 12 -12.08 -10.08 -13.79
C THR A 12 -12.42 -9.64 -12.37
N ARG A 13 -12.59 -10.61 -11.46
CA ARG A 13 -12.81 -10.31 -10.04
C ARG A 13 -11.51 -10.42 -9.27
N LEU A 14 -11.06 -9.30 -8.72
CA LEU A 14 -9.92 -9.24 -7.80
C LEU A 14 -10.43 -9.17 -6.37
N PHE A 15 -10.14 -10.18 -5.56
CA PHE A 15 -10.57 -10.24 -4.17
C PHE A 15 -9.65 -11.16 -3.35
N GLY A 16 -9.65 -10.94 -2.04
CA GLY A 16 -9.07 -11.85 -1.06
C GLY A 16 -10.07 -12.21 0.04
N THR A 17 -9.65 -13.06 0.98
CA THR A 17 -10.50 -13.44 2.13
C THR A 17 -10.76 -12.30 3.12
N ASP A 18 -9.97 -11.23 3.02
CA ASP A 18 -10.06 -10.02 3.83
C ASP A 18 -9.62 -8.79 3.02
N ARG A 19 -9.76 -7.60 3.63
CA ARG A 19 -9.43 -6.32 3.00
C ARG A 19 -7.94 -6.18 2.67
N TYR A 20 -7.05 -6.80 3.44
CA TYR A 20 -5.60 -6.74 3.22
C TYR A 20 -5.19 -7.59 2.01
N LYS A 21 -5.72 -8.80 1.90
CA LYS A 21 -5.52 -9.67 0.73
C LYS A 21 -6.17 -9.10 -0.53
N THR A 22 -7.31 -8.42 -0.40
CA THR A 22 -7.94 -7.74 -1.53
C THR A 22 -7.05 -6.61 -2.04
N ALA A 23 -6.51 -5.76 -1.15
CA ALA A 23 -5.56 -4.71 -1.52
C ALA A 23 -4.29 -5.28 -2.19
N ALA A 24 -3.73 -6.35 -1.63
CA ALA A 24 -2.58 -7.03 -2.22
C ALA A 24 -2.90 -7.64 -3.61
N ALA A 25 -4.07 -8.27 -3.78
CA ALA A 25 -4.48 -8.84 -5.06
C ALA A 25 -4.71 -7.77 -6.14
N ILE A 26 -5.30 -6.62 -5.77
CA ILE A 26 -5.46 -5.47 -6.67
C ILE A 26 -4.08 -4.93 -7.05
N SER A 27 -3.17 -4.79 -6.08
CA SER A 27 -1.82 -4.33 -6.33
C SER A 27 -1.07 -5.25 -7.30
N ALA A 28 -1.10 -6.56 -7.05
CA ALA A 28 -0.43 -7.56 -7.88
C ALA A 28 -0.95 -7.61 -9.32
N ALA A 29 -2.25 -7.36 -9.52
CA ALA A 29 -2.86 -7.34 -10.85
C ALA A 29 -2.63 -6.03 -11.63
N THR A 30 -2.30 -4.94 -10.93
CA THR A 30 -2.27 -3.58 -11.51
C THR A 30 -0.86 -3.03 -11.67
N PHE A 31 0.06 -3.37 -10.76
CA PHE A 31 1.39 -2.75 -10.69
C PHE A 31 2.52 -3.75 -10.88
N THR A 32 3.48 -3.35 -11.71
CA THR A 32 4.74 -4.06 -11.94
C THR A 32 5.72 -3.82 -10.81
N SER A 33 6.77 -4.65 -10.76
CA SER A 33 7.89 -4.52 -9.84
C SER A 33 9.19 -4.27 -10.63
N PRO A 34 10.12 -3.46 -10.12
CA PRO A 34 10.00 -2.64 -8.91
C PRO A 34 9.05 -1.45 -9.11
N THR A 35 8.49 -0.91 -8.02
CA THR A 35 7.67 0.31 -8.04
C THR A 35 8.37 1.45 -7.29
N PRO A 36 8.30 2.72 -7.73
CA PRO A 36 8.97 3.81 -7.02
C PRO A 36 8.39 4.09 -5.63
N THR A 37 7.06 4.00 -5.50
CA THR A 37 6.35 4.43 -4.29
C THR A 37 5.19 3.49 -3.98
N VAL A 38 5.00 3.18 -2.70
CA VAL A 38 3.80 2.48 -2.18
C VAL A 38 3.17 3.31 -1.08
N TYR A 39 1.85 3.42 -1.13
CA TYR A 39 1.05 4.03 -0.07
C TYR A 39 0.59 2.98 0.92
N ILE A 40 0.65 3.32 2.22
CA ILE A 40 0.19 2.48 3.33
C ILE A 40 -0.87 3.26 4.09
N ALA A 41 -2.04 2.65 4.26
CA ALA A 41 -3.10 3.19 5.09
C ALA A 41 -3.62 2.14 6.09
N THR A 42 -4.37 2.59 7.09
CA THR A 42 -5.05 1.66 8.00
C THR A 42 -6.23 0.98 7.32
N GLY A 43 -6.35 -0.32 7.55
CA GLY A 43 -7.53 -1.10 7.23
C GLY A 43 -8.52 -1.16 8.38
N ALA A 44 -8.24 -0.61 9.56
CA ALA A 44 -9.12 -0.73 10.74
C ALA A 44 -10.29 0.26 10.68
N ASP A 45 -10.00 1.55 10.43
CA ASP A 45 -10.99 2.62 10.41
C ASP A 45 -11.21 3.14 8.98
N PHE A 46 -12.44 2.94 8.49
CA PHE A 46 -12.88 3.20 7.11
C PHE A 46 -12.73 4.67 6.63
N PRO A 47 -12.81 5.73 7.45
CA PRO A 47 -12.66 7.09 6.93
C PRO A 47 -11.21 7.50 6.62
N ASP A 48 -10.21 6.98 7.35
CA ASP A 48 -8.81 7.40 7.19
C ASP A 48 -8.13 6.71 6.00
N GLY A 49 -8.52 5.46 5.71
CA GLY A 49 -8.07 4.73 4.54
C GLY A 49 -8.52 5.38 3.22
N LEU A 50 -9.66 6.06 3.21
CA LEU A 50 -10.25 6.67 2.01
C LEU A 50 -9.50 7.92 1.54
N ALA A 51 -8.90 8.68 2.46
CA ALA A 51 -8.08 9.86 2.11
C ALA A 51 -6.78 9.47 1.39
N GLY A 52 -6.21 8.29 1.69
CA GLY A 52 -5.01 7.78 1.01
C GLY A 52 -5.27 7.27 -0.41
N VAL A 53 -6.51 6.88 -0.71
CA VAL A 53 -6.89 6.38 -2.04
C VAL A 53 -6.74 7.45 -3.11
N SER A 54 -7.10 8.71 -2.83
CA SER A 54 -7.00 9.77 -3.84
C SER A 54 -5.54 10.09 -4.19
N ALA A 55 -4.66 10.13 -3.19
CA ALA A 55 -3.23 10.38 -3.39
C ALA A 55 -2.54 9.21 -4.13
N ALA A 56 -2.86 7.96 -3.74
CA ALA A 56 -2.32 6.78 -4.42
C ALA A 56 -2.83 6.68 -5.87
N ALA A 57 -4.12 6.94 -6.09
CA ALA A 57 -4.72 6.93 -7.43
C ALA A 57 -4.17 8.04 -8.33
N HIS A 58 -4.01 9.25 -7.80
CA HIS A 58 -3.43 10.38 -8.54
C HIS A 58 -1.99 10.08 -8.99
N ASN A 59 -1.22 9.39 -8.15
CA ASN A 59 0.18 9.09 -8.44
C ASN A 59 0.37 7.73 -9.14
N GLY A 60 -0.72 7.03 -9.50
CA GLY A 60 -0.64 5.72 -10.14
C GLY A 60 0.17 4.71 -9.33
N ALA A 61 0.02 4.71 -8.00
CA ALA A 61 0.83 3.93 -7.07
C ALA A 61 -0.02 2.88 -6.33
N PRO A 62 0.58 1.74 -5.93
CA PRO A 62 -0.09 0.76 -5.08
C PRO A 62 -0.49 1.35 -3.73
N LEU A 63 -1.69 0.99 -3.26
CA LEU A 63 -2.15 1.22 -1.89
C LEU A 63 -2.31 -0.13 -1.18
N LEU A 64 -1.56 -0.33 -0.11
CA LEU A 64 -1.69 -1.50 0.75
C LEU A 64 -2.19 -1.10 2.15
N LEU A 65 -2.75 -2.07 2.85
CA LEU A 65 -3.42 -1.84 4.13
C LEU A 65 -2.68 -2.51 5.29
N VAL A 66 -2.65 -1.86 6.45
CA VAL A 66 -2.12 -2.40 7.71
C VAL A 66 -3.16 -2.29 8.83
N THR A 67 -2.91 -2.91 9.99
CA THR A 67 -3.61 -2.53 11.23
C THR A 67 -2.76 -1.51 11.98
N PRO A 68 -3.31 -0.80 12.99
CA PRO A 68 -2.52 0.11 13.81
C PRO A 68 -1.28 -0.56 14.43
N ASP A 69 -1.41 -1.81 14.86
CA ASP A 69 -0.36 -2.48 15.64
C ASP A 69 0.41 -3.57 14.88
N PHE A 70 -0.05 -3.94 13.67
CA PHE A 70 0.48 -5.09 12.95
C PHE A 70 0.48 -4.91 11.42
N ILE A 71 1.47 -5.52 10.75
CA ILE A 71 1.55 -5.60 9.29
C ILE A 71 1.03 -6.98 8.88
N PRO A 72 -0.14 -7.07 8.22
CA PRO A 72 -0.67 -8.34 7.73
C PRO A 72 0.30 -9.02 6.75
N ALA A 73 0.35 -10.36 6.80
CA ALA A 73 1.25 -11.14 5.96
C ALA A 73 1.07 -10.88 4.45
N ALA A 74 -0.17 -10.63 4.01
CA ALA A 74 -0.47 -10.26 2.63
C ALA A 74 0.22 -8.95 2.21
N THR A 75 0.19 -7.94 3.08
CA THR A 75 0.83 -6.65 2.86
C THR A 75 2.35 -6.78 2.88
N ALA A 76 2.91 -7.53 3.82
CA ALA A 76 4.35 -7.78 3.87
C ALA A 76 4.86 -8.48 2.60
N THR A 77 4.16 -9.54 2.17
CA THR A 77 4.50 -10.29 0.95
C THR A 77 4.46 -9.39 -0.28
N GLU A 78 3.42 -8.56 -0.38
CA GLU A 78 3.27 -7.66 -1.52
C GLU A 78 4.31 -6.53 -1.51
N LEU A 79 4.69 -5.99 -0.35
CA LEU A 79 5.81 -5.06 -0.23
C LEU A 79 7.13 -5.68 -0.68
N THR A 80 7.38 -6.95 -0.32
CA THR A 80 8.56 -7.68 -0.80
C THR A 80 8.54 -7.87 -2.32
N ARG A 81 7.37 -8.18 -2.91
CA ARG A 81 7.22 -8.30 -4.36
C ARG A 81 7.47 -6.97 -5.07
N LEU A 82 6.88 -5.89 -4.57
CA LEU A 82 6.91 -4.55 -5.17
C LEU A 82 8.29 -3.88 -5.08
N GLN A 83 9.11 -4.26 -4.08
CA GLN A 83 10.44 -3.70 -3.84
C GLN A 83 10.46 -2.16 -3.93
N PRO A 84 9.64 -1.44 -3.14
CA PRO A 84 9.47 -0.01 -3.33
C PRO A 84 10.70 0.79 -2.91
N ASP A 85 10.98 1.89 -3.61
CA ASP A 85 12.00 2.85 -3.16
C ASP A 85 11.48 3.71 -1.99
N ASN A 86 10.17 4.01 -1.99
CA ASN A 86 9.54 4.87 -1.00
C ASN A 86 8.24 4.27 -0.45
N ILE A 87 8.02 4.42 0.85
CA ILE A 87 6.76 4.08 1.51
C ILE A 87 6.15 5.35 2.11
N ILE A 88 4.93 5.70 1.69
CA ILE A 88 4.18 6.84 2.20
C ILE A 88 3.06 6.34 3.10
N ILE A 89 3.10 6.71 4.36
CA ILE A 89 2.05 6.39 5.32
C ILE A 89 0.99 7.48 5.27
N VAL A 90 -0.26 7.07 5.08
CA VAL A 90 -1.44 7.95 5.12
C VAL A 90 -2.24 7.66 6.38
N GLY A 91 -2.35 8.67 7.23
CA GLY A 91 -2.99 8.58 8.54
C GLY A 91 -2.02 8.89 9.67
N GLY A 92 -2.56 9.34 10.80
CA GLY A 92 -1.77 9.64 11.99
C GLY A 92 -1.34 8.39 12.78
N PRO A 93 -0.63 8.56 13.90
CA PRO A 93 -0.15 7.47 14.74
C PRO A 93 -1.24 6.53 15.29
N ASN A 94 -2.50 7.00 15.36
CA ASN A 94 -3.64 6.18 15.76
C ASN A 94 -4.10 5.21 14.65
N ALA A 95 -3.89 5.59 13.39
CA ALA A 95 -4.25 4.78 12.23
C ALA A 95 -3.12 3.77 11.91
N VAL A 96 -1.87 4.25 11.93
CA VAL A 96 -0.67 3.43 11.75
C VAL A 96 0.25 3.68 12.93
N GLY A 97 0.30 2.73 13.86
CA GLY A 97 1.08 2.82 15.07
C GLY A 97 2.56 3.00 14.79
N THR A 98 3.25 3.68 15.71
CA THR A 98 4.69 3.98 15.60
C THR A 98 5.54 2.72 15.42
N THR A 99 5.15 1.61 16.05
CA THR A 99 5.79 0.30 15.87
C THR A 99 5.67 -0.20 14.44
N VAL A 100 4.49 -0.08 13.81
CA VAL A 100 4.27 -0.47 12.42
C VAL A 100 5.06 0.44 11.48
N ALA A 101 4.99 1.76 11.68
CA ALA A 101 5.76 2.73 10.90
C ALA A 101 7.28 2.45 10.95
N THR A 102 7.80 2.15 12.14
CA THR A 102 9.22 1.80 12.35
C THR A 102 9.58 0.49 11.64
N ARG A 103 8.69 -0.50 11.63
CA ARG A 103 8.91 -1.76 10.92
C ARG A 103 8.91 -1.54 9.40
N LEU A 104 7.99 -0.74 8.88
CA LEU A 104 7.95 -0.39 7.45
C LEU A 104 9.22 0.32 7.00
N ALA A 105 9.75 1.24 7.81
CA ALA A 105 11.01 1.93 7.54
C ALA A 105 12.24 1.02 7.54
N LYS A 106 12.15 -0.18 8.12
CA LYS A 106 13.23 -1.17 8.20
C LYS A 106 13.11 -2.28 7.17
N ILE A 107 12.05 -2.31 6.37
CA ILE A 107 11.97 -3.24 5.24
C ILE A 107 13.12 -2.86 4.30
N PRO A 108 14.02 -3.80 3.92
CA PRO A 108 15.15 -3.50 3.07
C PRO A 108 14.66 -3.07 1.69
N ILE A 109 14.48 -1.77 1.53
CA ILE A 109 14.36 -1.07 0.26
C ILE A 109 15.77 -0.99 -0.33
N LEU A 110 15.93 -1.24 -1.63
CA LEU A 110 17.23 -1.14 -2.31
C LEU A 110 17.76 0.28 -2.10
N SER A 111 18.70 0.44 -1.16
CA SER A 111 19.22 1.76 -0.79
C SER A 111 20.07 2.31 -1.92
N THR A 112 19.54 3.28 -2.67
CA THR A 112 20.38 4.28 -3.35
C THR A 112 19.97 5.68 -2.87
N SER A 113 20.93 6.34 -2.22
CA SER A 113 20.86 7.64 -1.54
C SER A 113 20.50 8.82 -2.47
N VAL A 114 19.75 9.81 -1.97
CA VAL A 114 20.10 11.25 -1.85
C VAL A 114 18.85 12.10 -1.54
N ALA A 115 18.70 12.55 -0.28
CA ALA A 115 17.90 13.71 0.08
C ALA A 115 18.60 14.52 1.19
N GLY A 116 19.57 15.34 0.77
CA GLY A 116 19.84 16.70 1.28
C GLY A 116 19.99 16.94 2.79
N ARG A 117 21.25 16.89 3.26
CA ARG A 117 21.97 17.92 4.05
C ARG A 117 21.27 18.62 5.24
N LEU A 118 21.84 18.33 6.42
CA LEU A 118 21.74 19.00 7.73
C LEU A 118 21.96 20.55 7.70
N PRO A 119 21.57 21.27 8.79
CA PRO A 119 21.23 22.70 8.78
C PRO A 119 22.44 23.62 8.75
N ARG A 120 22.26 24.87 8.33
CA ARG A 120 23.28 25.92 8.41
C ARG A 120 23.08 26.77 9.67
N SER A 121 24.18 26.87 10.44
CA SER A 121 24.54 28.03 11.26
C SER A 121 24.64 29.29 10.41
#